data_AF-A0A4Q3M4R8-F1
#
_entry.id   AF-A0A4Q3M4R8-F1
#
_cell.length_a   1.000
_cell.length_b   1.000
_cell.length_c   1.000
_cell.angle_alpha   90.00
_cell.angle_beta   90.00
_cell.angle_gamma   90.00
#
_symmetry.space_group_name_H-M   'P 1'
#
loop_
_entity.id
_entity.type
_entity.pdbx_description
1 polymer ?
#
loop_
_entity_poly.entity_id
_entity_poly.type
_entity_poly.pdbx_seq_one_letter_code
_entity_poly.pdbx_strand_id
1 'polypeptide(L)'
;MAMTKEEHKAGNDRISADYKASKAKCDTMNGNAKDICQKEAKGAENVAKAELEAQYKPSAKASQKVAEAKADAEYDVAKEKCDDMTGDAKNVCQKEAKAAHVTAKENAKVARAAATPADTTTKQQANVAEAKKDASAEKREADYKVAKEKCDTMSGDAKDKCVADAKRMYGQ
;
A
#
# COMPACT_ATOMS: atom_id res chain seq x y z
N MET A 1 -11.73 25.41 9.98
CA MET A 1 -12.05 25.11 11.39
C MET A 1 -11.80 23.62 11.60
N ALA A 2 -11.19 23.21 12.71
CA ALA A 2 -11.02 21.78 13.01
C ALA A 2 -12.38 21.17 13.31
N MET A 3 -12.62 19.95 12.83
CA MET A 3 -13.88 19.23 13.00
C MET A 3 -14.21 19.03 14.48
N THR A 4 -15.46 19.22 14.88
CA THR A 4 -15.94 18.95 16.25
C THR A 4 -16.06 17.45 16.49
N LYS A 5 -16.16 17.05 17.77
CA LYS A 5 -16.38 15.64 18.14
C LYS A 5 -17.70 15.10 17.57
N GLU A 6 -18.75 15.94 17.54
CA GLU A 6 -20.06 15.56 17.00
C GLU A 6 -20.01 15.39 15.49
N GLU A 7 -19.34 16.29 14.77
CA GLU A 7 -19.11 16.14 13.31
C GLU A 7 -18.25 14.91 13.00
N HIS A 8 -17.24 14.60 13.82
CA HIS A 8 -16.43 13.40 13.69
C HIS A 8 -17.26 12.12 13.91
N LYS A 9 -18.15 12.11 14.90
CA LYS A 9 -19.07 10.99 15.13
C LYS A 9 -20.04 10.83 13.96
N ALA A 10 -20.67 11.93 13.52
CA ALA A 10 -21.58 11.92 12.38
C ALA A 10 -20.89 11.46 11.09
N GLY A 11 -19.62 11.86 10.87
CA GLY A 11 -18.80 11.38 9.77
C GLY A 11 -18.57 9.86 9.82
N ASN A 12 -18.27 9.30 10.99
CA ASN A 12 -18.11 7.85 11.16
C ASN A 12 -19.42 7.09 10.92
N ASP A 13 -20.54 7.62 11.41
CA ASP A 13 -21.87 7.06 11.20
C ASP A 13 -22.21 7.04 9.69
N ARG A 14 -21.89 8.12 8.97
CA ARG A 14 -22.04 8.21 7.51
C ARG A 14 -21.16 7.21 6.76
N ILE A 15 -19.86 7.14 7.07
CA ILE A 15 -18.93 6.19 6.42
C ILE A 15 -19.40 4.75 6.62
N SER A 16 -19.89 4.42 7.82
CA SER A 16 -20.41 3.09 8.12
C SER A 16 -21.68 2.77 7.32
N ALA A 17 -22.55 3.76 7.11
CA ALA A 17 -23.73 3.61 6.26
C ALA A 17 -23.35 3.44 4.78
N ASP A 18 -22.40 4.23 4.28
CA ASP A 18 -21.90 4.15 2.91
C ASP A 18 -21.22 2.80 2.64
N TYR A 19 -20.47 2.26 3.61
CA TYR A 19 -19.88 0.93 3.54
C TYR A 19 -20.95 -0.17 3.47
N LYS A 20 -21.98 -0.12 4.35
CA LYS A 20 -23.10 -1.06 4.31
C LYS A 20 -23.80 -1.05 2.96
N ALA A 21 -24.07 0.14 2.42
CA ALA A 21 -24.71 0.30 1.11
C ALA A 21 -23.82 -0.25 -0.02
N SER A 22 -22.52 0.02 0.01
CA SER A 22 -21.56 -0.48 -0.98
C SER A 22 -21.43 -2.00 -0.93
N LYS A 23 -21.35 -2.58 0.28
CA LYS A 23 -21.31 -4.03 0.46
C LYS A 23 -22.58 -4.71 -0.06
N ALA A 24 -23.76 -4.12 0.19
CA ALA A 24 -25.02 -4.66 -0.32
C ALA A 24 -25.07 -4.72 -1.85
N LYS A 25 -24.43 -3.77 -2.55
CA LYS A 25 -24.31 -3.82 -4.02
C LYS A 25 -23.49 -5.03 -4.48
N CYS A 26 -22.44 -5.37 -3.74
CA CYS A 26 -21.60 -6.54 -4.01
C CYS A 26 -22.35 -7.86 -3.82
N ASP A 27 -23.46 -7.91 -3.07
CA ASP A 27 -24.19 -9.16 -2.81
C ASP A 27 -24.81 -9.77 -4.07
N THR A 28 -25.05 -8.94 -5.09
CA THR A 28 -25.55 -9.37 -6.41
C THR A 28 -24.47 -10.01 -7.30
N MET A 29 -23.19 -9.88 -6.92
CA MET A 29 -22.05 -10.44 -7.64
C MET A 29 -21.70 -11.83 -7.11
N ASN A 30 -20.90 -12.57 -7.87
CA ASN A 30 -20.44 -13.93 -7.51
C ASN A 30 -18.95 -14.11 -7.81
N GLY A 31 -18.31 -15.07 -7.14
CA GLY A 31 -16.90 -15.41 -7.32
C GLY A 31 -15.96 -14.23 -7.06
N ASN A 32 -14.83 -14.19 -7.77
CA ASN A 32 -13.81 -13.16 -7.56
C ASN A 32 -14.32 -11.73 -7.79
N ALA A 33 -15.29 -11.53 -8.67
CA ALA A 33 -15.92 -10.21 -8.85
C ALA A 33 -16.59 -9.72 -7.56
N LYS A 34 -17.21 -10.63 -6.78
CA LYS A 34 -17.77 -10.30 -5.47
C LYS A 34 -16.66 -9.95 -4.48
N ASP A 35 -15.58 -10.72 -4.46
CA ASP A 35 -14.47 -10.53 -3.52
C ASP A 35 -13.76 -9.20 -3.76
N ILE A 36 -13.45 -8.87 -5.03
CA ILE A 36 -12.93 -7.56 -5.45
C ILE A 36 -13.86 -6.45 -4.97
N CYS A 37 -15.17 -6.53 -5.23
CA CYS A 37 -16.14 -5.52 -4.82
C CYS A 37 -16.14 -5.32 -3.29
N GLN A 38 -16.06 -6.42 -2.52
CA GLN A 38 -15.99 -6.35 -1.07
C GLN A 38 -14.70 -5.70 -0.57
N LYS A 39 -13.55 -5.98 -1.20
CA LYS A 39 -12.28 -5.33 -0.88
C LYS A 39 -12.29 -3.85 -1.23
N GLU A 40 -12.85 -3.47 -2.37
CA GLU A 40 -13.00 -2.07 -2.77
C GLU A 40 -13.88 -1.31 -1.77
N ALA A 41 -15.02 -1.88 -1.37
CA ALA A 41 -15.91 -1.27 -0.37
C ALA A 41 -15.24 -1.13 1.00
N LYS A 42 -14.55 -2.18 1.48
CA LYS A 42 -13.83 -2.15 2.75
C LYS A 42 -12.62 -1.20 2.72
N GLY A 43 -11.90 -1.17 1.61
CA GLY A 43 -10.79 -0.26 1.37
C GLY A 43 -11.24 1.20 1.41
N ALA A 44 -12.34 1.52 0.71
CA ALA A 44 -12.95 2.85 0.73
C ALA A 44 -13.38 3.25 2.15
N GLU A 45 -13.98 2.34 2.93
CA GLU A 45 -14.34 2.59 4.33
C GLU A 45 -13.10 2.94 5.18
N ASN A 46 -12.03 2.16 5.06
CA ASN A 46 -10.80 2.35 5.82
C ASN A 46 -10.10 3.67 5.46
N VAL A 47 -10.02 4.00 4.17
CA VAL A 47 -9.47 5.26 3.69
C VAL A 47 -10.29 6.44 4.21
N ALA A 48 -11.61 6.38 4.08
CA ALA A 48 -12.49 7.44 4.56
C ALA A 48 -12.37 7.65 6.08
N LYS A 49 -12.26 6.56 6.87
CA LYS A 49 -12.01 6.66 8.32
C LYS A 49 -10.66 7.31 8.62
N ALA A 50 -9.61 6.92 7.90
CA ALA A 50 -8.29 7.54 8.08
C ALA A 50 -8.29 9.03 7.71
N GLU A 51 -8.98 9.40 6.62
CA GLU A 51 -9.12 10.79 6.16
C GLU A 51 -9.96 11.63 7.15
N LEU A 52 -11.03 11.04 7.70
CA LEU A 52 -11.84 11.68 8.72
C LEU A 52 -11.03 11.94 10.00
N GLU A 53 -10.25 10.96 10.44
CA GLU A 53 -9.37 11.13 11.60
C GLU A 53 -8.25 12.15 11.34
N ALA A 54 -7.73 12.21 10.11
CA ALA A 54 -6.76 13.23 9.72
C ALA A 54 -7.37 14.64 9.68
N GLN A 55 -8.66 14.79 9.37
CA GLN A 55 -9.36 16.06 9.46
C GLN A 55 -9.66 16.45 10.91
N TYR A 56 -10.00 15.47 11.76
CA TYR A 56 -10.29 15.70 13.17
C TYR A 56 -9.04 16.00 14.00
N LYS A 57 -7.94 15.28 13.74
CA LYS A 57 -6.64 15.44 14.42
C LYS A 57 -5.49 15.50 13.40
N PRO A 58 -5.34 16.64 12.69
CA PRO A 58 -4.30 16.79 11.68
C PRO A 58 -2.89 16.64 12.27
N SER A 59 -2.07 15.81 11.63
CA SER A 59 -0.65 15.63 11.97
C SER A 59 0.08 14.90 10.84
N ALA A 60 1.40 14.99 10.80
CA ALA A 60 2.22 14.21 9.86
C ALA A 60 1.96 12.69 9.98
N LYS A 61 1.68 12.21 11.20
CA LYS A 61 1.31 10.81 11.45
C LYS A 61 -0.09 10.47 10.92
N ALA A 62 -1.04 11.40 11.02
CA ALA A 62 -2.38 11.19 10.45
C ALA A 62 -2.33 11.14 8.91
N SER A 63 -1.55 12.02 8.27
CA SER A 63 -1.33 11.97 6.81
C SER A 63 -0.65 10.66 6.39
N GLN A 64 0.32 10.16 7.17
CA GLN A 64 0.92 8.84 6.93
C GLN A 64 -0.14 7.73 6.96
N LYS A 65 -1.00 7.71 8.00
CA LYS A 65 -2.06 6.70 8.13
C LYS A 65 -3.04 6.72 6.95
N VAL A 66 -3.37 7.90 6.42
CA VAL A 66 -4.18 8.02 5.20
C VAL A 66 -3.48 7.36 4.01
N ALA A 67 -2.20 7.65 3.81
CA ALA A 67 -1.43 7.06 2.73
C ALA A 67 -1.27 5.53 2.89
N GLU A 68 -1.06 5.04 4.11
CA GLU A 68 -1.01 3.61 4.41
C GLU A 68 -2.36 2.92 4.18
N ALA A 69 -3.48 3.54 4.58
CA ALA A 69 -4.81 3.00 4.33
C ALA A 69 -5.12 2.90 2.82
N LYS A 70 -4.68 3.89 2.03
CA LYS A 70 -4.80 3.85 0.56
C LYS A 70 -3.96 2.72 -0.03
N ALA A 71 -2.70 2.59 0.41
CA ALA A 71 -1.82 1.51 -0.02
C ALA A 71 -2.40 0.13 0.34
N ASP A 72 -2.90 -0.05 1.57
CA ASP A 72 -3.50 -1.30 2.03
C ASP A 72 -4.76 -1.63 1.21
N ALA A 73 -5.62 -0.65 0.91
CA ALA A 73 -6.80 -0.83 0.08
C ALA A 73 -6.46 -1.25 -1.36
N GLU A 74 -5.51 -0.56 -1.99
CA GLU A 74 -5.03 -0.88 -3.35
C GLU A 74 -4.40 -2.27 -3.41
N TYR A 75 -3.60 -2.63 -2.40
CA TYR A 75 -2.96 -3.94 -2.32
C TYR A 75 -3.98 -5.08 -2.15
N ASP A 76 -4.98 -4.90 -1.27
CA ASP A 76 -6.03 -5.89 -1.06
C ASP A 76 -6.82 -6.13 -2.35
N VAL A 77 -7.18 -5.07 -3.08
CA VAL A 77 -7.87 -5.19 -4.38
C VAL A 77 -6.97 -5.84 -5.44
N ALA A 78 -5.69 -5.45 -5.50
CA ALA A 78 -4.74 -6.03 -6.44
C ALA A 78 -4.56 -7.54 -6.21
N LYS A 79 -4.55 -7.99 -4.95
CA LYS A 79 -4.46 -9.42 -4.62
C LYS A 79 -5.65 -10.21 -5.17
N GLU A 80 -6.88 -9.76 -4.93
CA GLU A 80 -8.06 -10.44 -5.47
C GLU A 80 -8.03 -10.44 -7.01
N LYS A 81 -7.59 -9.35 -7.64
CA LYS A 81 -7.40 -9.32 -9.11
C LYS A 81 -6.36 -10.34 -9.59
N CYS A 82 -5.29 -10.56 -8.84
CA CYS A 82 -4.31 -11.61 -9.13
C CYS A 82 -4.88 -13.01 -8.90
N ASP A 83 -5.91 -13.18 -8.07
CA ASP A 83 -6.44 -14.49 -7.74
C ASP A 83 -7.20 -15.18 -8.89
N ASP A 84 -7.65 -14.41 -9.88
CA ASP A 84 -8.16 -14.94 -11.17
C ASP A 84 -7.08 -15.57 -12.06
N MET A 85 -5.80 -15.31 -11.78
CA MET A 85 -4.68 -15.88 -12.53
C MET A 85 -4.29 -17.25 -11.98
N THR A 86 -3.46 -18.00 -12.72
CA THR A 86 -2.97 -19.30 -12.29
C THR A 86 -1.47 -19.46 -12.54
N GLY A 87 -0.83 -20.36 -11.79
CA GLY A 87 0.59 -20.69 -11.96
C GLY A 87 1.50 -19.48 -11.73
N ASP A 88 2.59 -19.42 -12.50
CA ASP A 88 3.62 -18.38 -12.35
C ASP A 88 3.08 -16.97 -12.56
N ALA A 89 2.09 -16.78 -13.45
CA ALA A 89 1.47 -15.49 -13.68
C ALA A 89 0.80 -14.95 -12.40
N LYS A 90 0.14 -15.81 -11.62
CA LYS A 90 -0.43 -15.44 -10.32
C LYS A 90 0.65 -15.04 -9.33
N ASN A 91 1.72 -15.84 -9.22
CA ASN A 91 2.79 -15.58 -8.26
C ASN A 91 3.49 -14.24 -8.56
N VAL A 92 3.82 -13.98 -9.84
CA VAL A 92 4.40 -12.71 -10.27
C VAL A 92 3.44 -11.55 -9.97
N CYS A 93 2.16 -11.67 -10.31
CA CYS A 93 1.16 -10.64 -10.01
C CYS A 93 1.10 -10.32 -8.51
N GLN A 94 1.05 -11.33 -7.64
CA GLN A 94 1.02 -11.13 -6.18
C GLN A 94 2.30 -10.46 -5.66
N LYS A 95 3.47 -10.78 -6.22
CA LYS A 95 4.74 -10.12 -5.86
C LYS A 95 4.75 -8.67 -6.31
N GLU A 96 4.27 -8.38 -7.52
CA GLU A 96 4.17 -7.02 -8.05
C GLU A 96 3.23 -6.16 -7.20
N ALA A 97 2.05 -6.70 -6.84
CA ALA A 97 1.12 -6.04 -5.93
C ALA A 97 1.79 -5.73 -4.58
N LYS A 98 2.57 -6.68 -4.04
CA LYS A 98 3.31 -6.49 -2.78
C LYS A 98 4.43 -5.45 -2.92
N ALA A 99 5.14 -5.40 -4.04
CA ALA A 99 6.19 -4.41 -4.28
C ALA A 99 5.62 -2.99 -4.42
N ALA A 100 4.47 -2.84 -5.09
CA ALA A 100 3.73 -1.58 -5.13
C ALA A 100 3.29 -1.15 -3.73
N HIS A 101 2.80 -2.09 -2.92
CA HIS A 101 2.39 -1.85 -1.53
C HIS A 101 3.55 -1.36 -0.65
N VAL A 102 4.69 -2.05 -0.69
CA VAL A 102 5.92 -1.64 0.01
C VAL A 102 6.32 -0.24 -0.46
N THR A 103 6.34 0.00 -1.77
CA THR A 103 6.71 1.31 -2.32
C THR A 103 5.83 2.45 -1.79
N ALA A 104 4.52 2.23 -1.75
CA ALA A 104 3.57 3.22 -1.24
C ALA A 104 3.77 3.49 0.26
N LYS A 105 3.97 2.44 1.08
CA LYS A 105 4.24 2.58 2.52
C LYS A 105 5.56 3.29 2.81
N GLU A 106 6.61 2.96 2.08
CA GLU A 106 7.91 3.62 2.22
C GLU A 106 7.86 5.09 1.79
N ASN A 107 7.12 5.42 0.72
CA ASN A 107 6.86 6.81 0.34
C ASN A 107 6.12 7.58 1.43
N ALA A 108 5.12 6.95 2.07
CA ALA A 108 4.39 7.55 3.20
C ALA A 108 5.31 7.84 4.39
N LYS A 109 6.25 6.93 4.71
CA LYS A 109 7.27 7.15 5.75
C LYS A 109 8.18 8.33 5.42
N VAL A 110 8.68 8.41 4.18
CA VAL A 110 9.52 9.54 3.72
C VAL A 110 8.76 10.86 3.80
N ALA A 111 7.51 10.88 3.35
CA ALA A 111 6.65 12.06 3.42
C ALA A 111 6.40 12.50 4.88
N ARG A 112 6.19 11.54 5.80
CA ARG A 112 6.07 11.83 7.23
C ARG A 112 7.35 12.41 7.80
N ALA A 113 8.51 11.85 7.46
CA ALA A 113 9.80 12.38 7.92
C ALA A 113 9.97 13.83 7.48
N ALA A 114 9.61 14.15 6.23
CA ALA A 114 9.67 15.51 5.69
C ALA A 114 8.68 16.48 6.36
N ALA A 115 7.51 15.99 6.76
CA ALA A 115 6.45 16.79 7.39
C ALA A 115 6.55 16.89 8.93
N THR A 116 7.40 16.07 9.57
CA THR A 116 7.61 16.10 11.02
C THR A 116 8.65 17.17 11.33
N PRO A 117 8.36 18.20 12.15
CA PRO A 117 9.34 19.21 12.51
C PRO A 117 10.51 18.63 13.31
N ALA A 118 11.71 19.14 13.08
CA ALA A 118 12.91 18.86 13.88
C ALA A 118 13.50 20.16 14.43
N ASP A 119 14.36 20.03 15.44
CA ASP A 119 14.97 21.17 16.16
C ASP A 119 15.80 22.08 15.25
N THR A 120 16.42 21.50 14.21
CA THR A 120 17.25 22.23 13.24
C THR A 120 17.01 21.70 11.82
N THR A 121 17.26 22.55 10.82
CA THR A 121 17.21 22.17 9.41
C THR A 121 18.13 20.99 9.09
N THR A 122 19.34 20.96 9.69
CA THR A 122 20.29 19.84 9.51
C THR A 122 19.72 18.52 10.01
N LYS A 123 19.09 18.52 11.20
CA LYS A 123 18.44 17.33 11.75
C LYS A 123 17.24 16.91 10.90
N GLN A 124 16.47 17.86 10.38
CA GLN A 124 15.38 17.59 9.46
C GLN A 124 15.87 16.88 8.19
N GLN A 125 16.93 17.40 7.58
CA GLN A 125 17.53 16.83 6.38
C GLN A 125 18.09 15.42 6.65
N ALA A 126 18.72 15.20 7.81
CA ALA A 126 19.21 13.90 8.22
C ALA A 126 18.07 12.88 8.37
N ASN A 127 16.98 13.23 9.06
CA ASN A 127 15.81 12.34 9.24
C ASN A 127 15.19 11.96 7.89
N VAL A 128 15.06 12.90 6.96
CA VAL A 128 14.54 12.64 5.61
C VAL A 128 15.49 11.78 4.80
N ALA A 129 16.80 12.00 4.90
CA ALA A 129 17.81 11.21 4.21
C ALA A 129 17.84 9.76 4.70
N GLU A 130 17.73 9.55 6.02
CA GLU A 130 17.61 8.23 6.63
C GLU A 130 16.35 7.51 6.13
N ALA A 131 15.18 8.15 6.23
CA ALA A 131 13.94 7.57 5.74
C ALA A 131 13.99 7.23 4.24
N LYS A 132 14.67 8.05 3.41
CA LYS A 132 14.87 7.76 1.99
C LYS A 132 15.81 6.58 1.75
N LYS A 133 16.86 6.43 2.57
CA LYS A 133 17.78 5.30 2.49
C LYS A 133 17.05 4.00 2.82
N ASP A 134 16.31 3.97 3.93
CA ASP A 134 15.52 2.81 4.35
C ASP A 134 14.46 2.47 3.30
N ALA A 135 13.71 3.47 2.83
CA ALA A 135 12.74 3.31 1.76
C ALA A 135 13.36 2.73 0.49
N SER A 136 14.58 3.14 0.14
CA SER A 136 15.27 2.63 -1.04
C SER A 136 15.73 1.18 -0.87
N ALA A 137 16.15 0.78 0.33
CA ALA A 137 16.53 -0.59 0.64
C ALA A 137 15.32 -1.54 0.55
N GLU A 138 14.22 -1.19 1.22
CA GLU A 138 12.98 -1.98 1.23
C GLU A 138 12.37 -2.12 -0.17
N LYS A 139 12.35 -1.05 -0.97
CA LYS A 139 11.87 -1.10 -2.36
C LYS A 139 12.74 -1.98 -3.23
N ARG A 140 14.08 -1.85 -3.15
CA ARG A 140 14.99 -2.71 -3.90
C ARG A 140 14.83 -4.18 -3.54
N GLU A 141 14.62 -4.50 -2.26
CA GLU A 141 14.34 -5.86 -1.82
C GLU A 141 13.01 -6.38 -2.38
N ALA A 142 11.97 -5.55 -2.37
CA ALA A 142 10.67 -5.93 -2.93
C ALA A 142 10.73 -6.12 -4.46
N ASP A 143 11.41 -5.22 -5.18
CA ASP A 143 11.60 -5.30 -6.63
C ASP A 143 12.49 -6.50 -7.01
N TYR A 144 13.52 -6.81 -6.21
CA TYR A 144 14.29 -8.03 -6.39
C TYR A 144 13.43 -9.28 -6.23
N LYS A 145 12.52 -9.32 -5.25
CA LYS A 145 11.61 -10.46 -5.08
C LYS A 145 10.71 -10.64 -6.30
N VAL A 146 10.27 -9.55 -6.94
CA VAL A 146 9.54 -9.61 -8.22
C VAL A 146 10.43 -10.14 -9.34
N ALA A 147 11.64 -9.59 -9.50
CA ALA A 147 12.56 -10.01 -10.54
C ALA A 147 12.95 -11.49 -10.40
N LYS A 148 13.20 -11.94 -9.18
CA LYS A 148 13.48 -13.34 -8.87
C LYS A 148 12.31 -14.24 -9.24
N GLU A 149 11.08 -13.88 -8.87
CA GLU A 149 9.88 -14.65 -9.23
C GLU A 149 9.74 -14.77 -10.76
N LYS A 150 10.03 -13.70 -11.50
CA LYS A 150 10.05 -13.73 -12.97
C LYS A 150 11.14 -14.65 -13.52
N CYS A 151 12.33 -14.64 -12.91
CA CYS A 151 13.40 -15.57 -13.28
C CYS A 151 13.04 -17.03 -12.95
N ASP A 152 12.23 -17.26 -11.92
CA ASP A 152 11.84 -18.60 -11.49
C ASP A 152 10.96 -19.33 -12.54
N THR A 153 10.35 -18.59 -13.46
CA THR A 153 9.63 -19.12 -14.65
C THR A 153 10.55 -19.74 -15.71
N MET A 154 11.87 -19.51 -15.61
CA MET A 154 12.88 -20.07 -16.50
C MET A 154 13.48 -21.35 -15.92
N SER A 155 14.33 -22.04 -16.69
CA SER A 155 15.01 -23.27 -16.25
C SER A 155 16.47 -23.32 -16.68
N GLY A 156 17.30 -24.06 -15.92
CA GLY A 156 18.72 -24.27 -16.21
C GLY A 156 19.55 -22.98 -16.19
N ASP A 157 20.61 -22.93 -16.99
CA ASP A 157 21.57 -21.82 -17.02
C ASP A 157 20.92 -20.44 -17.26
N ALA A 158 19.81 -20.40 -18.01
CA ALA A 158 19.06 -19.18 -18.25
C ALA A 158 18.48 -18.59 -16.95
N LYS A 159 17.93 -19.44 -16.07
CA LYS A 159 17.41 -19.04 -14.76
C LYS A 159 18.54 -18.53 -13.87
N ASP A 160 19.64 -19.28 -13.79
CA ASP A 160 20.76 -18.92 -12.92
C ASP A 160 21.37 -17.57 -13.32
N LYS A 161 21.52 -17.33 -14.63
CA LYS A 161 21.96 -16.04 -15.15
C LYS A 161 20.96 -14.92 -14.83
N CYS A 162 19.66 -15.16 -15.02
CA CYS A 162 18.62 -14.20 -14.70
C CYS A 162 18.66 -13.78 -13.21
N VAL A 163 18.75 -14.75 -12.29
CA VAL A 163 18.83 -14.48 -10.85
C VAL A 163 20.12 -13.74 -10.49
N ALA A 164 21.27 -14.11 -11.09
CA ALA A 164 22.53 -13.42 -10.87
C ALA A 164 22.47 -11.94 -11.32
N ASP A 165 21.87 -11.68 -12.49
CA ASP A 165 21.71 -10.31 -13.00
C ASP A 165 20.71 -9.50 -12.16
N ALA A 166 19.64 -10.13 -11.67
CA ALA A 166 18.71 -9.50 -10.72
C ALA A 166 19.42 -9.10 -9.42
N LYS A 167 20.25 -9.97 -8.83
CA LYS A 167 21.03 -9.63 -7.62
C LYS A 167 21.93 -8.42 -7.85
N ARG A 168 22.64 -8.38 -8.98
CA ARG A 168 23.50 -7.24 -9.36
C ARG A 168 22.70 -5.95 -9.51
N MET A 169 21.54 -6.01 -10.19
CA MET A 169 20.68 -4.85 -10.43
C MET A 169 20.13 -4.25 -9.14
N TYR A 170 19.72 -5.09 -8.19
CA TYR A 170 19.07 -4.66 -6.95
C TYR A 170 20.00 -4.59 -5.73
N GLY A 171 21.29 -4.92 -5.90
CA GLY A 171 22.30 -4.87 -4.83
C GLY A 171 22.02 -5.83 -3.69
N GLN A 172 21.67 -7.07 -4.02
CA GLN A 172 21.31 -8.16 -3.09
C GLN A 172 22.47 -9.11 -2.82
#